data_AF-A0A9Q1CTD1-F1
#
_entry.id   AF-A0A9Q1CTD1-F1
#
_cell.length_a   1.000
_cell.length_b   1.000
_cell.length_c   1.000
_cell.angle_alpha   90.00
_cell.angle_beta   90.00
_cell.angle_gamma   90.00
#
_symmetry.space_group_name_H-M   'P 1'
#
loop_
_entity.id
_entity.type
_entity.pdbx_description
1 polymer ?
#
loop_
_entity_poly.entity_id
_entity_poly.type
_entity_poly.pdbx_seq_one_letter_code
_entity_poly.pdbx_strand_id
1 'polypeptide(L)'
;MANTPGTFPCNRGRCNTCPARIPSLTFWAQTGNRFTVNQHFTCTSTNVVYIFVCGRCSSLYAGETKRSLAGRVTEHLRSTKQNLPGYPVATHFNPPKRTWPLPQP
;
A
#
# COMPACT_ATOMS: atom_id res chain seq x y z
N MET A 1 -4.33 -16.64 -24.76
CA MET A 1 -5.00 -16.86 -23.46
C MET A 1 -5.16 -15.49 -22.82
N ALA A 2 -6.38 -14.98 -22.67
CA ALA A 2 -6.59 -13.66 -22.09
C ALA A 2 -6.43 -13.74 -20.57
N ASN A 3 -5.46 -13.02 -20.01
CA ASN A 3 -5.34 -12.91 -18.56
C ASN A 3 -6.56 -12.15 -18.02
N THR A 4 -7.32 -12.76 -17.13
CA THR A 4 -8.45 -12.10 -16.44
C THR A 4 -7.94 -10.84 -15.74
N PRO A 5 -8.61 -9.68 -15.89
CA PRO A 5 -8.26 -8.48 -15.14
C PRO A 5 -8.32 -8.70 -13.64
N GLY A 6 -7.57 -7.90 -12.90
CA GLY A 6 -7.54 -7.94 -11.44
C GLY A 6 -6.15 -8.19 -10.89
N THR A 7 -6.10 -8.44 -9.59
CA THR A 7 -4.83 -8.70 -8.91
C THR A 7 -4.80 -10.17 -8.47
N PHE A 8 -3.75 -10.92 -8.84
CA PHE A 8 -3.57 -12.36 -8.59
C PHE A 8 -2.30 -12.71 -7.81
N PRO A 9 -2.30 -13.78 -6.97
CA PRO A 9 -1.17 -14.05 -6.08
C PRO A 9 0.02 -14.48 -6.93
N CYS A 10 1.24 -14.14 -6.51
CA CYS A 10 2.42 -14.52 -7.28
C CYS A 10 2.91 -15.95 -6.98
N ASN A 11 2.25 -16.67 -6.07
CA ASN A 11 2.58 -18.04 -5.64
C ASN A 11 4.03 -18.26 -5.18
N ARG A 12 4.73 -17.19 -4.79
CA ARG A 12 6.06 -17.29 -4.16
C ARG A 12 5.90 -17.58 -2.67
N GLY A 13 6.55 -18.63 -2.18
CA GLY A 13 6.41 -19.08 -0.78
C GLY A 13 6.78 -18.07 0.31
N ARG A 14 7.54 -17.01 0.00
CA ARG A 14 7.93 -15.94 0.94
C ARG A 14 7.46 -14.54 0.51
N CYS A 15 6.29 -14.44 -0.11
CA CYS A 15 5.76 -13.13 -0.53
C CYS A 15 5.01 -12.42 0.59
N ASN A 16 5.59 -11.35 1.14
CA ASN A 16 4.93 -10.51 2.15
C ASN A 16 3.77 -9.66 1.58
N THR A 17 3.66 -9.54 0.26
CA THR A 17 2.61 -8.76 -0.42
C THR A 17 1.34 -9.56 -0.65
N CYS A 18 1.45 -10.87 -0.86
CA CYS A 18 0.28 -11.74 -1.11
C CYS A 18 -0.73 -11.73 0.05
N PRO A 19 -0.33 -11.71 1.34
CA PRO A 19 -1.25 -11.60 2.46
C PRO A 19 -1.97 -10.26 2.55
N ALA A 20 -1.35 -9.17 2.06
CA ALA A 20 -1.87 -7.80 2.19
C ALA A 20 -2.99 -7.46 1.19
N ARG A 21 -3.60 -8.46 0.54
CA ARG A 21 -4.35 -8.26 -0.68
C ARG A 21 -5.86 -8.16 -0.46
N ILE A 22 -6.44 -7.04 -0.91
CA ILE A 22 -7.88 -6.86 -1.05
C ILE A 22 -8.26 -7.32 -2.48
N PRO A 23 -9.13 -8.32 -2.66
CA PRO A 23 -9.42 -8.92 -3.97
C PRO A 23 -10.35 -8.09 -4.87
N SER A 24 -10.52 -6.80 -4.63
CA SER A 24 -11.52 -6.02 -5.37
C SER A 24 -10.97 -5.51 -6.70
N LEU A 25 -11.64 -5.90 -7.80
CA LEU A 25 -11.44 -5.36 -9.16
C LEU A 25 -11.69 -3.85 -9.25
N THR A 26 -12.40 -3.31 -8.26
CA THR A 26 -12.73 -1.90 -8.19
C THR A 26 -12.40 -1.34 -6.81
N PHE A 27 -11.89 -0.12 -6.77
CA PHE A 27 -11.73 0.64 -5.54
C PHE A 27 -12.30 2.05 -5.69
N TRP A 28 -12.67 2.64 -4.57
CA TRP A 28 -13.13 4.02 -4.49
C TRP A 28 -11.98 4.93 -4.06
N ALA A 29 -11.75 6.00 -4.81
CA ALA A 29 -10.88 7.06 -4.35
C ALA A 29 -11.59 7.93 -3.32
N GLN A 30 -10.80 8.66 -2.52
CA GLN A 30 -11.33 9.66 -1.58
C GLN A 30 -12.15 10.76 -2.26
N THR A 31 -11.97 10.99 -3.56
CA THR A 31 -12.74 11.94 -4.37
C THR A 31 -14.13 11.43 -4.75
N GLY A 32 -14.52 10.22 -4.35
CA GLY A 32 -15.78 9.57 -4.74
C GLY A 32 -15.73 8.92 -6.13
N ASN A 33 -14.60 9.04 -6.85
CA ASN A 33 -14.43 8.38 -8.14
C ASN A 33 -14.17 6.88 -7.99
N ARG A 34 -14.79 6.08 -8.85
CA ARG A 34 -14.59 4.63 -8.92
C ARG A 34 -13.54 4.28 -9.97
N PHE A 35 -12.55 3.50 -9.56
CA PHE A 35 -11.51 2.98 -10.45
C PHE A 35 -11.66 1.48 -10.64
N THR A 36 -11.50 1.02 -11.87
CA THR A 36 -11.56 -0.40 -12.25
C THR A 36 -10.20 -0.86 -12.76
N VAL A 37 -9.74 -1.98 -12.23
CA VAL A 37 -8.50 -2.64 -12.65
C VAL A 37 -8.78 -3.44 -13.92
N ASN A 38 -8.33 -2.93 -15.08
CA ASN A 38 -8.58 -3.52 -16.40
C ASN A 38 -7.46 -4.46 -16.88
N GLN A 39 -6.38 -4.59 -16.10
CA GLN A 39 -5.24 -5.43 -16.43
C GLN A 39 -4.99 -6.48 -15.36
N HIS A 40 -4.20 -7.48 -15.70
CA HIS A 40 -3.78 -8.53 -14.79
C HIS A 40 -2.48 -8.12 -14.06
N PHE A 41 -2.56 -7.98 -12.75
CA PHE A 41 -1.42 -7.64 -11.90
C PHE A 41 -1.11 -8.76 -10.91
N THR A 42 0.17 -8.91 -10.58
CA THR A 42 0.63 -9.75 -9.48
C THR A 42 1.62 -8.97 -8.63
N CYS A 43 2.08 -9.56 -7.52
CA CYS A 43 3.13 -8.94 -6.70
C CYS A 43 4.46 -8.77 -7.47
N THR A 44 4.64 -9.41 -8.63
CA THR A 44 5.85 -9.29 -9.44
C THR A 44 5.73 -8.26 -10.57
N SER A 45 4.56 -7.67 -10.77
CA SER A 45 4.35 -6.62 -11.76
C SER A 45 5.26 -5.41 -11.49
N THR A 46 5.81 -4.85 -12.56
CA THR A 46 6.66 -3.66 -12.58
C THR A 46 5.95 -2.53 -13.29
N ASN A 47 6.44 -1.29 -13.12
CA ASN A 47 5.85 -0.09 -13.72
C ASN A 47 4.35 0.05 -13.38
N VAL A 48 4.03 -0.03 -12.09
CA VAL A 48 2.66 0.00 -11.60
C VAL A 48 2.39 1.21 -10.71
N VAL A 49 1.17 1.71 -10.79
CA VAL A 49 0.56 2.59 -9.79
C VAL A 49 -0.30 1.72 -8.89
N TYR A 50 -0.21 1.92 -7.57
CA TYR A 50 -0.92 1.12 -6.57
C TYR A 50 -1.52 2.01 -5.48
N ILE A 51 -2.54 1.47 -4.81
CA ILE A 51 -3.14 2.09 -3.63
C ILE A 51 -3.08 1.11 -2.47
N PHE A 52 -2.68 1.61 -1.29
CA PHE A 52 -2.89 0.93 -0.03
C PHE A 52 -4.05 1.57 0.72
N VAL A 53 -4.91 0.71 1.25
CA VAL A 53 -6.02 1.10 2.10
C VAL A 53 -5.69 0.68 3.53
N CYS A 54 -5.69 1.63 4.45
CA CYS A 54 -5.56 1.29 5.86
C CYS A 54 -6.91 0.74 6.36
N GLY A 55 -6.95 -0.54 6.72
CA GLY A 55 -8.17 -1.17 7.25
C GLY A 55 -8.63 -0.61 8.61
N ARG A 56 -7.81 0.19 9.31
CA ARG A 56 -8.16 0.77 10.62
C ARG A 56 -8.85 2.13 10.52
N CYS A 57 -8.49 2.95 9.54
CA CYS A 57 -8.97 4.34 9.44
C CYS A 57 -9.42 4.72 8.02
N SER A 58 -9.45 3.76 7.10
CA SER A 58 -9.85 3.94 5.69
C SER A 58 -9.03 5.00 4.91
N SER A 59 -7.87 5.39 5.43
CA SER A 59 -6.95 6.29 4.72
C SER A 59 -6.33 5.58 3.51
N LEU A 60 -6.21 6.32 2.41
CA LEU A 60 -5.62 5.84 1.17
C LEU A 60 -4.18 6.37 1.03
N TYR A 61 -3.28 5.50 0.60
CA TYR A 61 -1.93 5.88 0.15
C TYR A 61 -1.79 5.49 -1.31
N ALA A 62 -1.64 6.48 -2.19
CA ALA A 62 -1.30 6.25 -3.59
C ALA A 62 0.22 6.30 -3.78
N GLY A 63 0.75 5.37 -4.56
CA GLY A 63 2.16 5.36 -4.90
C GLY A 63 2.41 4.69 -6.25
N GLU A 64 3.59 4.91 -6.79
CA GLU A 64 4.05 4.29 -8.03
C GLU A 64 5.40 3.61 -7.85
N THR A 65 5.72 2.69 -8.74
CA THR A 65 7.05 2.10 -8.78
C THR A 65 7.39 1.55 -10.17
N LYS A 66 8.62 1.84 -10.61
CA LYS A 66 9.24 1.18 -11.78
C LYS A 66 9.76 -0.23 -11.44
N ARG A 67 10.00 -0.54 -10.15
CA ARG A 67 10.44 -1.85 -9.67
C ARG A 67 9.23 -2.77 -9.44
N SER A 68 9.47 -3.99 -8.97
CA SER A 68 8.38 -4.90 -8.63
C SER A 68 7.55 -4.37 -7.46
N LEU A 69 6.23 -4.57 -7.51
CA LEU A 69 5.32 -4.21 -6.42
C LEU A 69 5.75 -4.86 -5.10
N ALA A 70 6.18 -6.13 -5.13
CA ALA A 70 6.69 -6.84 -3.96
C ALA A 70 7.91 -6.17 -3.31
N GLY A 71 8.85 -5.69 -4.13
CA GLY A 71 10.00 -4.94 -3.63
C GLY A 71 9.57 -3.65 -2.93
N ARG A 72 8.65 -2.90 -3.55
CA ARG A 72 8.15 -1.64 -2.98
C ARG A 72 7.38 -1.83 -1.68
N VAL A 73 6.55 -2.88 -1.59
CA VAL A 73 5.83 -3.26 -0.36
C VAL A 73 6.82 -3.65 0.74
N THR A 74 7.85 -4.42 0.41
CA THR A 74 8.88 -4.81 1.39
C THR A 74 9.59 -3.60 1.98
N GLU A 75 9.86 -2.57 1.17
CA GLU A 75 10.45 -1.33 1.66
C GLU A 75 9.53 -0.55 2.58
N HIS A 76 8.24 -0.47 2.26
CA HIS A 76 7.23 0.15 3.13
C HIS A 76 7.10 -0.58 4.48
N LEU A 77 7.12 -1.91 4.45
CA LEU A 77 7.13 -2.73 5.67
C LEU A 77 8.40 -2.48 6.48
N ARG A 78 9.57 -2.39 5.83
CA ARG A 78 10.84 -2.10 6.50
C ARG A 78 10.85 -0.70 7.11
N SER A 79 10.43 0.32 6.37
CA SER A 79 10.40 1.70 6.88
C SER A 79 9.44 1.84 8.06
N THR A 80 8.31 1.14 8.03
CA THR A 80 7.38 1.05 9.16
C THR A 80 8.04 0.35 10.35
N LYS A 81 8.70 -0.79 10.16
CA LYS A 81 9.39 -1.50 11.26
C LYS A 81 10.52 -0.68 11.89
N GLN A 82 11.24 0.08 11.08
CA GLN A 82 12.38 0.91 11.51
C GLN A 82 11.96 2.31 11.98
N ASN A 83 10.66 2.62 11.95
CA ASN A 83 10.14 3.95 12.29
C ASN A 83 10.88 5.09 11.56
N LEU A 84 11.12 4.92 10.26
CA LEU A 84 11.88 5.90 9.48
C LEU A 84 11.04 7.17 9.27
N PRO A 85 11.56 8.35 9.65
CA PRO A 85 10.89 9.62 9.37
C PRO A 85 10.88 9.92 7.87
N GLY A 86 9.89 10.69 7.42
CA GLY A 86 9.76 11.11 6.02
C GLY A 86 9.09 10.09 5.07
N TYR A 87 8.74 8.89 5.56
CA TYR A 87 7.96 7.92 4.80
C TYR A 87 6.49 8.00 5.21
N PRO A 88 5.57 8.46 4.33
CA PRO A 88 4.16 8.66 4.70
C PRO A 88 3.50 7.41 5.30
N VAL A 89 3.80 6.23 4.75
CA VAL A 89 3.30 4.96 5.26
C VAL A 89 3.84 4.65 6.67
N ALA A 90 5.13 4.89 6.91
CA ALA A 90 5.74 4.65 8.22
C ALA A 90 5.22 5.64 9.27
N THR A 91 5.14 6.93 8.93
CA THR A 91 4.58 7.98 9.79
C THR A 91 3.11 7.73 10.14
N HIS A 92 2.34 7.19 9.19
CA HIS A 92 0.96 6.81 9.44
C HIS A 92 0.82 5.70 10.49
N PHE A 93 1.63 4.64 10.39
CA PHE A 93 1.58 3.51 11.32
C PHE A 93 2.29 3.78 12.65
N ASN A 94 3.27 4.68 12.66
CA ASN A 94 4.02 5.10 13.83
C ASN A 94 3.91 6.62 14.01
N PRO A 95 2.73 7.13 14.42
CA PRO A 95 2.60 8.55 14.68
C PRO A 95 3.58 8.96 15.78
N PRO A 96 4.19 10.16 15.68
CA PRO A 96 5.05 10.67 16.75
C PRO A 96 4.28 10.65 18.07
N LYS A 97 4.94 10.22 19.15
CA LYS A 97 4.38 10.36 20.49
C LYS A 97 4.08 11.84 20.68
N ARG A 98 2.82 12.18 20.98
CA ARG A 98 2.46 13.57 21.30
C ARG A 98 3.18 13.96 22.59
N THR A 99 4.37 14.52 22.49
CA THR A 99 4.99 15.28 23.57
C THR A 99 4.34 16.64 23.52
N TRP A 100 3.24 16.78 24.24
CA TRP A 100 2.59 18.05 24.46
C TRP A 100 3.41 18.85 25.48
N PRO A 101 4.02 20.01 25.14
CA PRO A 101 4.28 20.99 26.17
C PRO A 101 2.93 21.66 26.48
N LEU A 102 2.41 21.44 27.69
CA LEU A 102 1.36 22.30 28.23
C LEU A 102 1.85 23.74 28.13
N PRO A 103 1.11 24.67 27.50
CA PRO A 103 1.29 26.08 27.80
C PRO A 103 1.13 26.19 29.32
N GLN A 104 2.20 26.56 30.03
CA GLN A 104 2.10 26.89 31.45
C GLN A 104 1.34 28.23 31.55
N PRO A 105 0.49 28.41 32.57
CA PRO A 105 -0.22 29.67 32.79
C PRO A 105 0.72 30.85 33.00
#